data_AF-A0A6M4FH55-F1
#
_entry.id   AF-A0A6M4FH55-F1
#
_cell.length_a   1.000
_cell.length_b   1.000
_cell.length_c   1.000
_cell.angle_alpha   90.00
_cell.angle_beta   90.00
_cell.angle_gamma   90.00
#
_symmetry.space_group_name_H-M   'P 1'
#
loop_
_entity.id
_entity.type
_entity.pdbx_description
1 polymer ?
#
loop_
_entity_poly.entity_id
_entity_poly.type
_entity_poly.pdbx_seq_one_letter_code
_entity_poly.pdbx_strand_id
1 'polypeptide(L)'
;MELTIPVVKIALVGIVTFGIAVVFKPLALVVRDYLLWEGISLYLNRTKFFMRAQRLVSFQESYNEHVAQGKLQARFGEKDTFLIGDQEITRDQFWSEQQERERLNDAIFKHSQRIDKEVSVIGSLLRRFDQDVKNPASDIIRHYERRERASRGLDESE
;
A
#
# COMPACT_ATOMS: atom_id res chain seq x y z
N MET A 1 -9.92 -46.95 -49.68
CA MET A 1 -8.96 -46.18 -48.85
C MET A 1 -9.57 -44.80 -48.62
N GLU A 2 -10.63 -44.68 -47.79
CA GLU A 2 -11.46 -43.46 -47.76
C GLU A 2 -11.73 -42.90 -46.34
N LEU A 3 -11.20 -43.54 -45.30
CA LEU A 3 -11.40 -43.12 -43.91
C LEU A 3 -10.37 -42.10 -43.39
N THR A 4 -9.34 -41.77 -44.18
CA THR A 4 -8.21 -40.93 -43.73
C THR A 4 -8.50 -39.43 -43.78
N ILE A 5 -9.27 -38.96 -44.76
CA ILE A 5 -9.56 -37.52 -44.95
C ILE A 5 -10.38 -36.90 -43.78
N PRO A 6 -11.46 -37.53 -43.27
CA PRO A 6 -12.22 -36.93 -42.16
C PRO A 6 -11.45 -36.94 -40.84
N VAL A 7 -10.66 -37.97 -40.56
CA VAL A 7 -9.85 -38.08 -39.34
C VAL A 7 -8.74 -37.03 -39.31
N VAL A 8 -8.07 -36.79 -40.44
CA VAL A 8 -7.05 -35.74 -40.56
C VAL A 8 -7.65 -34.35 -40.35
N LYS A 9 -8.84 -34.07 -40.88
CA LYS A 9 -9.54 -32.78 -40.66
C LYS A 9 -9.91 -32.57 -39.20
N ILE A 10 -10.41 -33.60 -38.51
CA ILE A 10 -10.75 -33.52 -37.08
C ILE A 10 -9.49 -33.29 -36.23
N ALA A 11 -8.39 -33.98 -36.54
CA ALA A 11 -7.12 -33.79 -35.85
C ALA A 11 -6.56 -32.36 -36.06
N LEU A 12 -6.65 -31.83 -37.28
CA LEU A 12 -6.19 -30.48 -37.61
C LEU A 12 -7.03 -29.40 -36.90
N VAL A 13 -8.35 -29.56 -36.88
CA VAL A 13 -9.23 -28.67 -36.10
C VAL A 13 -8.90 -28.76 -34.61
N GLY A 14 -8.66 -29.96 -34.09
CA GLY A 14 -8.24 -30.16 -32.69
C GLY A 14 -6.93 -29.43 -32.37
N ILE A 15 -5.91 -29.54 -33.22
CA ILE A 15 -4.61 -28.87 -33.03
C ILE A 15 -4.74 -27.35 -33.15
N VAL A 16 -5.51 -26.83 -34.11
CA VAL A 16 -5.74 -25.38 -34.25
C VAL A 16 -6.52 -24.85 -33.06
N THR A 17 -7.56 -25.54 -32.62
CA THR A 17 -8.37 -25.11 -31.47
C THR A 17 -7.56 -25.17 -30.17
N PHE A 18 -6.72 -26.20 -30.01
CA PHE A 18 -5.81 -26.33 -28.88
C PHE A 18 -4.70 -25.28 -28.92
N GLY A 19 -4.08 -25.02 -30.07
CA GLY A 19 -3.07 -23.99 -30.26
C GLY A 19 -3.62 -22.58 -30.00
N ILE A 20 -4.82 -22.28 -30.48
CA ILE A 20 -5.56 -21.04 -30.17
C ILE A 20 -5.82 -20.97 -28.67
N ALA A 21 -6.33 -22.03 -28.03
CA ALA A 21 -6.56 -22.03 -26.60
C ALA A 21 -5.27 -21.82 -25.78
N VAL A 22 -4.15 -22.38 -26.23
CA VAL A 22 -2.84 -22.27 -25.58
C VAL A 22 -2.23 -20.88 -25.74
N VAL A 23 -2.50 -20.15 -26.83
CA VAL A 23 -1.99 -18.79 -27.05
C VAL A 23 -2.94 -17.71 -26.53
N PHE A 24 -4.24 -17.86 -26.75
CA PHE A 24 -5.24 -16.86 -26.35
C PHE A 24 -5.53 -16.88 -24.85
N LYS A 25 -5.45 -18.03 -24.16
CA LYS A 25 -5.61 -18.04 -22.70
C LYS A 25 -4.54 -17.23 -21.97
N PRO A 26 -3.22 -17.43 -22.18
CA PRO A 26 -2.22 -16.63 -21.50
C PRO A 26 -2.30 -15.16 -21.93
N LEU A 27 -2.57 -14.86 -23.20
CA LEU A 27 -2.75 -13.49 -23.65
C LEU A 27 -3.97 -12.83 -22.96
N ALA A 28 -5.08 -13.53 -22.84
CA ALA A 28 -6.27 -13.03 -22.13
C ALA A 28 -6.01 -12.83 -20.63
N LEU A 29 -5.21 -13.70 -20.00
CA LEU A 29 -4.78 -13.54 -18.61
C LEU A 29 -3.88 -12.30 -18.44
N VAL A 30 -2.91 -12.08 -19.34
CA VAL A 30 -2.04 -10.90 -19.32
C VAL A 30 -2.85 -9.62 -19.52
N VAL A 31 -3.78 -9.60 -20.47
CA VAL A 31 -4.65 -8.42 -20.72
C VAL A 31 -5.57 -8.17 -19.52
N ARG A 32 -6.16 -9.22 -18.94
CA ARG A 32 -6.99 -9.12 -17.72
C ARG A 32 -6.18 -8.50 -16.58
N ASP A 33 -4.98 -9.01 -16.34
CA ASP A 33 -4.13 -8.56 -15.24
C ASP A 33 -3.70 -7.11 -15.46
N TYR A 34 -3.33 -6.75 -16.70
CA TYR A 34 -3.04 -5.36 -17.07
C TYR A 34 -4.22 -4.43 -16.78
N LEU A 35 -5.43 -4.76 -17.24
CA LEU A 35 -6.63 -3.95 -17.01
C LEU A 35 -7.00 -3.86 -15.52
N LEU A 36 -6.80 -4.94 -14.77
CA LEU A 36 -7.02 -4.98 -13.33
C LEU A 36 -6.08 -4.01 -12.60
N TRP A 37 -4.79 -4.04 -12.92
CA TRP A 37 -3.80 -3.14 -12.34
C TRP A 37 -4.03 -1.68 -12.76
N GLU A 38 -4.45 -1.44 -14.01
CA GLU A 38 -4.84 -0.10 -14.47
C GLU A 38 -6.05 0.43 -13.68
N GLY A 39 -7.06 -0.41 -13.45
CA GLY A 39 -8.23 -0.07 -12.64
C GLY A 39 -7.88 0.23 -11.17
N ILE A 40 -6.98 -0.56 -10.57
CA ILE A 40 -6.47 -0.32 -9.22
C ILE A 40 -5.70 0.99 -9.16
N SER A 41 -4.82 1.25 -10.13
CA SER A 41 -4.06 2.50 -10.26
C SER A 41 -4.98 3.72 -10.34
N LEU A 42 -6.00 3.68 -11.20
CA LEU A 42 -7.00 4.74 -11.31
C LEU A 42 -7.79 4.94 -10.02
N TYR A 43 -8.19 3.85 -9.35
CA TYR A 43 -8.87 3.91 -8.07
C TYR A 43 -8.01 4.60 -7.02
N LEU A 44 -6.76 4.17 -6.85
CA LEU A 44 -5.80 4.73 -5.88
C LEU A 44 -5.50 6.21 -6.14
N ASN A 45 -5.38 6.60 -7.41
CA ASN A 45 -5.18 7.99 -7.78
C ASN A 45 -6.42 8.84 -7.43
N ARG A 46 -7.63 8.34 -7.74
CA ARG A 46 -8.89 9.00 -7.41
C ARG A 46 -9.09 9.13 -5.90
N THR A 47 -8.74 8.11 -5.12
CA THR A 47 -8.84 8.18 -3.66
C THR A 47 -7.73 9.01 -3.03
N LYS A 48 -6.73 9.50 -3.79
CA LYS A 48 -5.56 10.20 -3.21
C LYS A 48 -4.84 9.30 -2.19
N PHE A 49 -4.81 7.99 -2.42
CA PHE A 49 -4.19 7.02 -1.52
C PHE A 49 -2.73 7.40 -1.23
N PHE A 50 -1.95 7.73 -2.27
CA PHE A 50 -0.53 8.08 -2.14
C PHE A 50 -0.30 9.31 -1.27
N MET A 51 -1.06 10.38 -1.49
CA MET A 51 -0.98 11.56 -0.61
C MET A 51 -1.32 11.22 0.85
N ARG A 52 -2.24 10.27 1.08
CA ARG A 52 -2.57 9.83 2.44
C ARG A 52 -1.50 8.95 3.05
N ALA A 53 -0.89 8.06 2.27
CA ALA A 53 0.22 7.22 2.69
C ALA A 53 1.44 8.09 3.04
N GLN A 54 1.77 9.06 2.19
CA GLN A 54 2.84 10.02 2.45
C GLN A 54 2.59 10.82 3.73
N ARG A 55 1.36 11.31 3.94
CA ARG A 55 0.98 12.00 5.19
C ARG A 55 1.07 11.10 6.41
N LEU A 56 0.67 9.83 6.30
CA LEU A 56 0.81 8.88 7.40
C LEU A 56 2.27 8.73 7.81
N VAL A 57 3.17 8.54 6.84
CA VAL A 57 4.61 8.43 7.08
C VAL A 57 5.14 9.71 7.74
N SER A 58 4.81 10.89 7.22
CA SER A 58 5.27 12.15 7.82
C SER A 58 4.75 12.34 9.26
N PHE A 59 3.50 11.96 9.54
CA PHE A 59 2.98 12.03 10.92
C PHE A 59 3.67 11.02 11.84
N GLN A 60 3.99 9.83 11.34
CA GLN A 60 4.75 8.83 12.10
C GLN A 60 6.17 9.30 12.39
N GLU A 61 6.85 9.91 11.42
CA GLU A 61 8.18 10.52 11.62
C GLU A 61 8.12 11.61 12.69
N SER A 62 7.20 12.57 12.58
CA SER A 62 7.04 13.61 13.61
C SER A 62 6.71 13.01 14.98
N TYR A 63 5.82 12.02 15.06
CA TYR A 63 5.51 11.36 16.32
C TYR A 63 6.74 10.67 16.93
N ASN A 64 7.53 9.99 16.09
CA ASN A 64 8.75 9.33 16.53
C ASN A 64 9.80 10.34 17.01
N GLU A 65 9.91 11.52 16.39
CA GLU A 65 10.77 12.61 16.89
C GLU A 65 10.35 13.06 18.29
N HIS A 66 9.05 13.30 18.51
CA HIS A 66 8.54 13.66 19.84
C HIS A 66 8.76 12.53 20.86
N VAL A 67 8.57 11.27 20.49
CA VAL A 67 8.84 10.13 21.39
C VAL A 67 10.34 9.98 21.68
N ALA A 68 11.21 10.24 20.70
CA ALA A 68 12.66 10.18 20.84
C ALA A 68 13.21 11.22 21.83
N GLN A 69 12.54 12.36 21.98
CA GLN A 69 12.88 13.36 23.01
C GLN A 69 12.74 12.81 24.44
N GLY A 70 11.93 11.75 24.63
CA GLY A 70 11.81 11.05 25.89
C GLY A 70 10.37 10.86 26.34
N LYS A 71 10.21 10.09 27.42
CA LYS A 71 8.91 9.81 28.02
C LYS A 71 8.41 11.01 28.82
N LEU A 72 7.20 11.47 28.51
CA LEU A 72 6.48 12.45 29.33
C LEU A 72 6.11 11.82 30.67
N GLN A 73 6.51 12.45 31.77
CA GLN A 73 6.12 12.04 33.12
C GLN A 73 5.68 13.25 33.94
N ALA A 74 4.52 13.14 34.58
CA ALA A 74 4.08 14.08 35.60
C ALA A 74 4.16 13.41 36.97
N ARG A 75 4.81 14.06 37.93
CA ARG A 75 4.87 13.65 39.33
C ARG A 75 4.13 14.69 40.15
N PHE A 76 3.00 14.29 40.72
CA PHE A 76 2.17 15.13 41.59
C PHE A 76 2.55 14.89 43.05
N GLY A 77 2.79 15.96 43.80
CA GLY A 77 3.27 15.91 45.18
C GLY A 77 3.17 17.28 45.85
N GLU A 78 4.07 17.60 46.79
CA GLU A 78 4.13 18.96 47.37
C GLU A 78 4.56 20.02 46.34
N LYS A 79 5.36 19.62 45.35
CA LYS A 79 5.69 20.42 44.18
C LYS A 79 5.50 19.57 42.92
N ASP A 80 4.56 19.97 42.07
CA ASP A 80 4.33 19.31 40.80
C ASP A 80 5.58 19.40 39.91
N THR A 81 6.05 18.25 39.44
CA THR A 81 7.23 18.15 38.57
C THR A 81 6.83 17.52 37.24
N PHE A 82 7.22 18.14 36.13
CA PHE A 82 6.93 17.67 34.79
C PHE A 82 8.24 17.37 34.07
N LEU A 83 8.35 16.19 33.46
CA LEU A 83 9.59 15.69 32.86
C LEU A 83 9.37 15.26 31.42
N ILE A 84 10.35 15.50 30.56
CA ILE A 84 10.54 14.83 29.27
C ILE A 84 11.85 14.05 29.33
N GLY A 85 11.75 12.72 29.31
CA GLY A 85 12.91 11.88 29.59
C GLY A 85 13.40 12.14 31.02
N ASP A 86 14.62 12.68 31.15
CA ASP A 86 15.23 13.06 32.42
C ASP A 86 15.29 14.58 32.64
N GLN A 87 14.74 15.38 31.74
CA GLN A 87 14.76 16.85 31.82
C GLN A 87 13.47 17.41 32.43
N GLU A 88 13.59 18.34 33.38
CA GLU A 88 12.46 19.08 33.94
C GLU A 88 12.01 20.18 32.98
N ILE A 89 10.71 20.21 32.72
CA ILE A 89 10.05 21.15 31.82
C ILE A 89 8.92 21.87 32.53
N THR A 90 8.43 22.96 31.94
CA THR A 90 7.30 23.69 32.52
C THR A 90 5.99 22.91 32.35
N ARG A 91 5.01 23.21 33.20
CA ARG A 91 3.66 22.65 33.10
C ARG A 91 3.04 22.91 31.71
N ASP A 92 3.21 24.12 31.18
CA ASP A 92 2.63 24.49 29.89
C ASP A 92 3.29 23.73 28.73
N GLN A 93 4.62 23.55 28.80
CA GLN A 93 5.35 22.73 27.84
C GLN A 93 4.88 21.27 27.90
N PHE A 94 4.64 20.72 29.10
CA PHE A 94 4.20 19.34 29.25
C PHE A 94 2.85 19.09 28.58
N TRP A 95 1.87 19.97 28.85
CA TRP A 95 0.55 19.84 28.25
C TRP A 95 0.57 20.09 26.74
N SER A 96 1.40 21.04 26.27
CA SER A 96 1.60 21.28 24.83
C SER A 96 2.16 20.04 24.14
N GLU A 97 3.21 19.43 24.69
CA GLU A 97 3.84 18.21 24.14
C GLU A 97 2.90 17.00 24.20
N GLN A 98 2.15 16.84 25.29
CA GLN A 98 1.16 15.78 25.40
C GLN A 98 0.06 15.96 24.33
N GLN A 99 -0.47 17.17 24.19
CA GLN A 99 -1.52 17.47 23.22
C GLN A 99 -1.04 17.25 21.78
N GLU A 100 0.19 17.63 21.46
CA GLU A 100 0.74 17.41 20.11
C GLU A 100 0.98 15.92 19.83
N ARG A 101 1.50 15.15 20.80
CA ARG A 101 1.64 13.69 20.66
C ARG A 101 0.29 13.00 20.47
N GLU A 102 -0.74 13.41 21.22
CA GLU A 102 -2.11 12.89 21.07
C GLU A 102 -2.69 13.24 19.69
N ARG A 103 -2.53 14.48 19.23
CA ARG A 103 -2.96 14.93 17.91
C ARG A 103 -2.29 14.15 16.78
N LEU A 104 -0.97 13.94 16.87
CA LEU A 104 -0.21 13.17 15.90
C LEU A 104 -0.67 11.71 15.89
N ASN A 105 -0.87 11.10 17.06
CA ASN A 105 -1.36 9.74 17.17
C ASN A 105 -2.77 9.55 16.56
N ASP A 106 -3.68 10.49 16.84
CA ASP A 106 -5.01 10.51 16.23
C ASP A 106 -4.95 10.65 14.70
N ALA A 107 -4.06 11.50 14.19
CA ALA A 107 -3.83 11.66 12.76
C ALA A 107 -3.31 10.36 12.13
N ILE A 108 -2.30 9.72 12.76
CA ILE A 108 -1.76 8.42 12.34
C ILE A 108 -2.86 7.38 12.28
N PHE A 109 -3.63 7.23 13.35
CA PHE A 109 -4.71 6.25 13.44
C PHE A 109 -5.76 6.46 12.33
N LYS A 110 -6.20 7.71 12.13
CA LYS A 110 -7.20 8.06 11.11
C LYS A 110 -6.69 7.80 9.69
N HIS A 111 -5.42 8.11 9.42
CA HIS A 111 -4.82 7.85 8.12
C HIS A 111 -4.59 6.35 7.88
N SER A 112 -4.13 5.61 8.89
CA SER A 112 -3.95 4.15 8.84
C SER A 112 -5.27 3.44 8.55
N GLN A 113 -6.34 3.71 9.31
CA GLN A 113 -7.64 3.07 9.10
C GLN A 113 -8.18 3.26 7.67
N ARG A 114 -7.97 4.44 7.09
CA ARG A 114 -8.41 4.74 5.73
C ARG A 114 -7.57 3.99 4.69
N ILE A 115 -6.27 3.87 4.92
CA ILE A 115 -5.36 3.08 4.08
C ILE A 115 -5.74 1.60 4.17
N ASP A 116 -5.93 1.07 5.37
CA ASP A 116 -6.34 -0.33 5.61
C ASP A 116 -7.65 -0.67 4.90
N LYS A 117 -8.63 0.26 4.93
CA LYS A 117 -9.89 0.09 4.20
C LYS A 117 -9.67 0.02 2.68
N GLU A 118 -8.82 0.87 2.13
CA GLU A 118 -8.52 0.87 0.69
C GLU A 118 -7.73 -0.37 0.28
N VAL A 119 -6.77 -0.81 1.10
CA VAL A 119 -6.04 -2.06 0.92
C VAL A 119 -6.98 -3.27 0.98
N SER A 120 -7.96 -3.26 1.91
CA SER A 120 -8.96 -4.33 2.00
C SER A 120 -9.85 -4.40 0.76
N VAL A 121 -10.22 -3.26 0.15
CA VAL A 121 -10.99 -3.22 -1.10
C VAL A 121 -10.16 -3.79 -2.25
N ILE A 122 -8.90 -3.41 -2.35
CA ILE A 122 -7.97 -3.92 -3.37
C ILE A 122 -7.73 -5.43 -3.19
N GLY A 123 -7.47 -5.88 -1.96
CA GLY A 123 -7.30 -7.30 -1.66
C GLY A 123 -8.56 -8.11 -1.99
N SER A 124 -9.75 -7.56 -1.77
CA SER A 124 -11.01 -8.19 -2.18
C SER A 124 -11.18 -8.28 -3.68
N LEU A 125 -10.79 -7.23 -4.42
CA LEU A 125 -10.77 -7.23 -5.89
C LEU A 125 -9.79 -8.28 -6.43
N LEU A 126 -8.55 -8.30 -5.94
CA LEU A 126 -7.52 -9.25 -6.37
C LEU A 126 -7.93 -10.70 -6.09
N ARG A 127 -8.48 -11.00 -4.90
CA ARG A 127 -9.03 -12.34 -4.60
C ARG A 127 -10.14 -12.75 -5.55
N ARG A 128 -10.99 -11.82 -5.97
CA ARG A 128 -12.07 -12.10 -6.93
C ARG A 128 -11.54 -12.49 -8.32
N PHE A 129 -10.33 -12.06 -8.66
CA PHE A 129 -9.65 -12.41 -9.90
C PHE A 129 -8.64 -13.57 -9.74
N ASP A 130 -8.71 -14.30 -8.61
CA ASP A 130 -7.84 -15.44 -8.29
C ASP A 130 -6.34 -15.08 -8.32
N GLN A 131 -6.03 -13.83 -8.01
CA GLN A 131 -4.67 -13.34 -7.85
C GLN A 131 -4.20 -13.69 -6.43
N ASP A 132 -3.33 -14.68 -6.30
CA ASP A 132 -2.76 -15.13 -5.03
C ASP A 132 -1.63 -14.18 -4.59
N VAL A 133 -2.00 -13.00 -4.07
CA VAL A 133 -1.04 -11.94 -3.73
C VAL A 133 -0.97 -11.76 -2.21
N LYS A 134 0.22 -11.95 -1.63
CA LYS A 134 0.56 -11.47 -0.27
C LYS A 134 0.37 -9.95 -0.24
N ASN A 135 -0.35 -9.44 0.77
CA ASN A 135 -0.71 -8.03 1.00
C ASN A 135 -0.25 -7.03 -0.10
N PRO A 136 -1.13 -6.66 -1.05
CA PRO A 136 -0.78 -5.88 -2.24
C PRO A 136 -0.34 -4.44 -1.91
N ALA A 137 -0.58 -3.98 -0.68
CA ALA A 137 -0.19 -2.65 -0.24
C ALA A 137 1.32 -2.42 -0.39
N SER A 138 2.15 -3.41 -0.06
CA SER A 138 3.60 -3.23 -0.07
C SER A 138 4.15 -3.08 -1.50
N ASP A 139 3.61 -3.84 -2.45
CA ASP A 139 4.04 -3.78 -3.85
C ASP A 139 3.49 -2.52 -4.54
N ILE A 140 2.26 -2.11 -4.21
CA ILE A 140 1.67 -0.85 -4.68
C ILE A 140 2.49 0.34 -4.17
N ILE A 141 2.84 0.36 -2.89
CA ILE A 141 3.69 1.40 -2.30
C ILE A 141 5.06 1.40 -2.99
N ARG A 142 5.71 0.25 -3.12
CA ARG A 142 7.04 0.12 -3.72
C ARG A 142 7.06 0.43 -5.23
N HIS A 143 6.00 0.15 -5.96
CA HIS A 143 5.87 0.49 -7.38
C HIS A 143 5.76 2.02 -7.57
N TYR A 144 5.00 2.68 -6.69
CA TYR A 144 4.84 4.12 -6.75
C TYR A 144 6.03 4.89 -6.17
N GLU A 145 6.70 4.38 -5.12
CA GLU A 145 7.98 4.92 -4.66
C GLU A 145 9.01 4.91 -5.79
N ARG A 146 9.09 3.82 -6.56
CA ARG A 146 9.98 3.74 -7.74
C ARG A 146 9.58 4.73 -8.82
N ARG A 147 8.30 4.86 -9.15
CA ARG A 147 7.82 5.88 -10.11
C ARG A 147 8.09 7.31 -9.63
N GLU A 148 7.93 7.58 -8.34
CA GLU A 148 8.16 8.90 -7.80
C GLU A 148 9.66 9.24 -7.78
N ARG A 149 10.53 8.30 -7.38
CA ARG A 149 11.98 8.41 -7.49
C ARG A 149 12.44 8.63 -8.94
N ALA A 150 11.92 7.84 -9.87
CA ALA A 150 12.19 8.01 -11.31
C ALA A 150 11.74 9.39 -11.81
N SER A 151 10.56 9.87 -11.39
CA SER A 151 10.04 11.21 -11.77
C SER A 151 10.83 12.37 -11.15
N ARG A 152 11.49 12.13 -10.01
CA ARG A 152 12.40 13.08 -9.35
C ARG A 152 13.86 12.93 -9.81
N GLY A 153 14.15 12.04 -10.76
CA GLY A 153 15.51 11.81 -11.27
C GLY A 153 16.46 11.16 -10.28
N LEU A 154 15.94 10.43 -9.28
CA LEU A 154 16.72 9.77 -8.21
C LEU A 154 16.97 8.27 -8.47
N ASP A 155 16.76 7.80 -9.70
CA ASP A 155 17.25 6.48 -10.12
C ASP A 155 18.74 6.60 -10.49
N GLU A 156 19.60 6.72 -9.49
CA GLU A 156 21.00 6.35 -9.62
C GLU A 156 21.22 5.00 -8.92
N SER A 157 21.56 4.01 -9.75
CA SER A 157 22.40 2.85 -9.44
C SER A 157 21.77 1.68 -8.67
N GLU A 158 21.33 0.67 -9.45
CA GLU A 158 21.85 -0.71 -9.34
C GLU A 158 21.98 -1.32 -10.75
#